data_AF-A0A6B3LYA2-F1
#
_entry.id   AF-A0A6B3LYA2-F1
#
_cell.length_a   1.000
_cell.length_b   1.000
_cell.length_c   1.000
_cell.angle_alpha   90.00
_cell.angle_beta   90.00
_cell.angle_gamma   90.00
#
_symmetry.space_group_name_H-M   'P 1'
#
loop_
_entity.id
_entity.type
_entity.pdbx_description
1 polymer ?
#
loop_
_entity_poly.entity_id
_entity_poly.type
_entity_poly.pdbx_seq_one_letter_code
_entity_poly.pdbx_strand_id
1 'polypeptide(L)'
;MSHKVKIYDTCIGCTQCVRACPLDVLEMVPWDGCKAAQIASSPRTQDCIGCKRCETACPTDFLSVRVYLGGETTRSMGLAY
;
A
#
# COMPACT_ATOMS: atom_id res chain seq x y z
N MET A 1 -6.37 -14.19 -8.24
CA MET A 1 -6.26 -13.62 -6.88
C MET A 1 -5.11 -12.64 -6.92
N SER A 2 -5.30 -11.38 -6.54
CA SER A 2 -4.26 -10.36 -6.57
C SER A 2 -3.39 -10.40 -5.30
N HIS A 3 -2.35 -9.57 -5.26
CA HIS A 3 -1.62 -9.33 -4.01
C HIS A 3 -2.52 -8.68 -2.95
N LYS A 4 -2.17 -8.86 -1.68
CA LYS A 4 -2.89 -8.34 -0.53
C LYS A 4 -2.03 -7.29 0.17
N VAL A 5 -2.51 -6.06 0.22
CA VAL A 5 -1.86 -4.97 0.96
C VAL A 5 -2.59 -4.81 2.30
N LYS A 6 -1.83 -4.82 3.40
CA LYS A 6 -2.34 -4.63 4.76
C LYS A 6 -1.74 -3.38 5.35
N ILE A 7 -2.61 -2.50 5.82
CA ILE A 7 -2.26 -1.33 6.61
C ILE A 7 -2.63 -1.64 8.06
N TYR A 8 -1.72 -1.36 8.98
CA TYR A 8 -1.90 -1.56 10.42
C TYR A 8 -2.18 -0.23 11.13
N ASP A 9 -2.78 -0.32 12.31
CA ASP A 9 -3.15 0.84 13.16
C ASP A 9 -1.93 1.63 13.66
N THR A 10 -0.71 1.14 13.45
CA THR A 10 0.53 1.89 13.69
C THR A 10 0.76 3.00 12.65
N CYS A 11 -0.09 3.11 11.62
CA CYS A 11 0.00 4.12 10.59
C CYS A 11 -0.15 5.54 11.17
N ILE A 12 0.85 6.38 10.92
CA ILE A 12 0.85 7.80 11.37
C ILE A 12 0.24 8.77 10.35
N GLY A 13 -0.30 8.28 9.23
CA GLY A 13 -0.91 9.12 8.20
C GLY A 13 0.08 9.99 7.40
N CYS A 14 1.35 9.59 7.28
CA CYS A 14 2.39 10.41 6.63
C CYS A 14 2.31 10.53 5.10
N THR A 15 1.41 9.78 4.43
CA THR A 15 1.19 9.77 2.96
C THR A 15 2.36 9.30 2.08
N GLN A 16 3.51 8.91 2.65
CA GLN A 16 4.69 8.52 1.87
C GLN A 16 4.47 7.26 1.04
N CYS A 17 3.76 6.27 1.59
CA CYS A 17 3.45 5.03 0.88
C CYS A 17 2.57 5.24 -0.36
N VAL A 18 1.64 6.20 -0.30
CA VAL A 18 0.77 6.59 -1.43
C VAL A 18 1.64 7.17 -2.56
N ARG A 19 2.50 8.14 -2.24
CA ARG A 19 3.40 8.78 -3.22
C ARG A 19 4.44 7.83 -3.82
N ALA A 20 4.87 6.83 -3.05
CA ALA A 20 5.85 5.85 -3.49
C ALA A 20 5.27 4.77 -4.41
N CYS A 21 3.94 4.60 -4.45
CA CYS A 21 3.31 3.58 -5.26
C CYS A 21 3.31 3.98 -6.74
N PRO A 22 3.98 3.22 -7.63
CA PRO A 22 4.05 3.57 -9.05
C PRO A 22 2.73 3.38 -9.80
N LEU A 23 1.79 2.62 -9.22
CA LEU A 23 0.50 2.27 -9.82
C LEU A 23 -0.68 2.87 -9.06
N ASP A 24 -0.42 3.80 -8.14
CA ASP A 24 -1.45 4.50 -7.37
C ASP A 24 -2.50 3.56 -6.73
N VAL A 25 -2.04 2.47 -6.12
CA VAL A 25 -2.89 1.44 -5.50
C VAL A 25 -3.47 1.90 -4.15
N LEU A 26 -2.79 2.85 -3.51
CA LEU A 26 -3.03 3.30 -2.16
C LEU A 26 -3.65 4.70 -2.18
N GLU A 27 -4.55 4.98 -1.24
CA GLU A 27 -5.11 6.32 -1.03
C GLU A 27 -5.19 6.65 0.46
N MET A 28 -5.36 7.93 0.78
CA MET A 28 -5.56 8.36 2.16
C MET A 28 -7.05 8.47 2.46
N VAL A 29 -7.48 7.88 3.57
CA VAL A 29 -8.87 7.98 4.06
C VAL A 29 -8.89 8.62 5.44
N PRO A 30 -9.94 9.39 5.80
CA PRO A 30 -10.07 9.97 7.13
C PRO A 30 -10.08 8.89 8.22
N TRP A 31 -9.30 9.10 9.29
CA TRP A 31 -9.22 8.17 10.42
C TRP A 31 -8.71 8.85 11.69
N ASP A 32 -9.51 8.79 12.76
CA ASP A 32 -9.21 9.47 14.03
C ASP A 32 -8.21 8.71 14.92
N GLY A 33 -7.66 7.58 14.46
CA GLY A 33 -6.70 6.78 15.24
C GLY A 33 -5.27 7.33 15.28
N CYS A 34 -4.98 8.43 14.56
CA CYS A 34 -3.67 9.07 14.57
C CYS A 34 -3.78 10.60 14.57
N LYS A 35 -2.68 11.28 14.93
CA LYS A 35 -2.60 12.76 14.97
C LYS A 35 -2.89 13.42 13.61
N ALA A 36 -2.61 12.73 12.51
CA ALA A 36 -2.84 13.24 11.16
C ALA A 36 -4.30 13.14 10.70
N ALA A 37 -5.19 12.53 11.51
CA ALA A 37 -6.60 12.28 11.21
C ALA A 37 -6.84 11.53 9.88
N GLN A 38 -5.86 10.74 9.42
CA GLN A 38 -5.92 10.01 8.16
C GLN A 38 -5.07 8.73 8.20
N ILE A 39 -5.51 7.69 7.49
CA ILE A 39 -4.81 6.41 7.35
C ILE A 39 -4.68 6.04 5.88
N ALA A 40 -3.65 5.27 5.54
CA ALA A 40 -3.54 4.70 4.20
C ALA A 40 -4.55 3.54 4.03
N SER A 41 -5.20 3.48 2.88
CA SER A 41 -6.10 2.42 2.46
C SER A 41 -5.66 1.88 1.11
N SER A 42 -5.95 0.60 0.83
CA SER A 42 -5.61 -0.06 -0.43
C SER A 42 -6.89 -0.53 -1.15
N PRO A 43 -7.62 0.37 -1.83
CA PRO A 43 -8.82 0.00 -2.58
C PRO A 43 -8.51 -0.75 -3.89
N ARG A 44 -7.35 -0.50 -4.50
CA ARG A 44 -7.00 -0.96 -5.86
C ARG A 44 -5.99 -2.10 -5.86
N THR A 45 -6.10 -3.05 -4.92
CA THR A 45 -5.10 -4.13 -4.77
C THR A 45 -4.99 -5.05 -5.99
N GLN A 46 -5.98 -5.06 -6.89
CA GLN A 46 -5.92 -5.78 -8.16
C GLN A 46 -4.80 -5.29 -9.09
N ASP A 47 -4.40 -4.03 -8.97
CA ASP A 47 -3.37 -3.41 -9.82
C ASP A 47 -2.00 -3.41 -9.13
N CYS A 48 -1.88 -4.04 -7.95
CA CYS A 48 -0.61 -4.15 -7.25
C CYS A 48 0.34 -5.12 -8.00
N ILE A 49 1.57 -4.65 -8.27
CA ILE A 49 2.68 -5.46 -8.83
C ILE A 49 3.64 -6.03 -7.79
N GLY A 50 3.37 -5.83 -6.50
CA GLY A 50 4.19 -6.43 -5.45
C GLY A 50 5.59 -5.83 -5.31
N CYS A 51 5.84 -4.63 -5.87
CA CYS A 51 7.16 -3.97 -5.86
C CYS A 51 7.67 -3.55 -4.47
N LYS A 52 6.83 -3.60 -3.43
CA LYS A 52 7.15 -3.26 -2.04
C LYS A 52 7.70 -1.84 -1.79
N ARG A 53 7.64 -0.92 -2.76
CA ARG A 53 8.06 0.48 -2.55
C ARG A 53 7.31 1.19 -1.43
N CYS A 54 6.04 0.85 -1.22
CA CYS A 54 5.26 1.36 -0.10
C CYS A 54 5.83 0.93 1.26
N GLU A 55 6.44 -0.25 1.34
CA GLU A 55 7.11 -0.78 2.54
C GLU A 55 8.38 0.03 2.84
N THR A 56 9.23 0.22 1.81
CA THR A 56 10.48 0.98 1.92
C THR A 56 10.25 2.45 2.23
N ALA A 57 9.19 3.05 1.69
CA ALA A 57 8.83 4.44 1.94
C ALA A 57 8.15 4.66 3.30
N CYS A 58 7.90 3.62 4.09
CA CYS A 58 7.23 3.76 5.36
C CYS A 58 8.23 4.19 6.45
N PRO A 59 8.06 5.38 7.07
CA PRO A 59 9.01 5.88 8.06
C PRO A 59 8.93 5.16 9.41
N THR A 60 7.91 4.33 9.63
CA THR A 60 7.74 3.48 10.82
C THR A 60 8.45 2.14 10.68
N ASP A 61 9.51 2.10 9.86
CA ASP A 61 10.37 0.93 9.63
C ASP A 61 9.54 -0.33 9.31
N PHE A 62 8.70 -0.23 8.27
CA PHE A 62 7.89 -1.32 7.73
C PHE A 62 6.71 -1.83 8.59
N LEU A 63 6.51 -1.36 9.82
CA LEU A 63 5.45 -1.88 10.70
C LEU A 63 4.02 -1.52 10.25
N SER A 64 3.83 -0.47 9.45
CA SER A 64 2.49 0.07 9.18
C SER A 64 1.88 -0.35 7.84
N VAL A 65 2.67 -0.83 6.88
CA VAL A 65 2.18 -1.28 5.56
C VAL A 65 2.94 -2.51 5.10
N ARG A 66 2.22 -3.56 4.71
CA ARG A 66 2.80 -4.84 4.30
C ARG A 66 2.10 -5.42 3.09
N VAL A 67 2.88 -5.85 2.12
CA VAL A 67 2.43 -6.45 0.86
C VAL A 67 2.70 -7.95 0.90
N TYR A 68 1.61 -8.72 0.80
CA TYR A 68 1.65 -10.17 0.69
C TYR A 68 1.39 -10.55 -0.76
N LEU A 69 2.36 -11.21 -1.38
CA LEU A 69 2.24 -11.71 -2.75
C LEU A 69 1.25 -12.88 -2.77
N GLY A 70 0.12 -12.67 -3.45
CA GLY A 70 -0.89 -13.69 -3.73
C GLY A 70 -0.65 -14.38 -5.08
N GLY A 71 -1.72 -14.87 -5.69
CA GLY A 71 -1.67 -15.40 -7.06
C GLY A 71 -1.18 -14.35 -8.07
N GLU A 72 -0.48 -14.82 -9.10
CA GLU A 72 0.03 -13.95 -10.15
C GLU A 72 -0.98 -13.80 -11.28
N THR A 73 -1.01 -12.61 -11.87
CA THR A 73 -1.83 -12.20 -13.01
C THR A 73 -0.94 -11.38 -13.95
N THR A 74 -1.36 -11.20 -15.20
CA THR A 74 -0.64 -10.35 -16.17
C THR A 74 -0.35 -8.96 -15.61
N ARG A 75 -1.32 -8.37 -14.89
CA ARG A 75 -1.16 -7.06 -14.23
C ARG A 75 -0.16 -7.11 -13.10
N SER A 76 -0.21 -8.12 -12.23
CA SER A 76 0.66 -8.20 -11.06
C SER A 76 2.11 -8.50 -11.44
N MET A 77 2.36 -9.12 -12.60
CA MET A 77 3.70 -9.30 -13.15
C MET A 77 4.22 -8.06 -13.91
N GLY A 78 3.40 -7.02 -14.06
CA GLY A 78 3.78 -5.82 -14.83
C GLY A 78 4.01 -6.10 -16.31
N LEU A 79 3.37 -7.13 -16.87
CA LEU A 79 3.45 -7.43 -18.29
C LEU A 79 2.57 -6.45 -19.07
N ALA A 80 3.11 -5.92 -20.16
CA ALA A 80 2.38 -5.04 -21.08
C ALA A 80 1.48 -5.81 -22.06
N TYR A 81 1.54 -7.14 -22.07
CA TYR A 81 0.83 -8.04 -22.98
C TYR A 81 0.44 -9.35 -22.28
#